data_AF-A0A519QUI7-F1
#
_entry.id   AF-A0A519QUI7-F1
#
_cell.length_a   1.000
_cell.length_b   1.000
_cell.length_c   1.000
_cell.angle_alpha   90.00
_cell.angle_beta   90.00
_cell.angle_gamma   90.00
#
_symmetry.space_group_name_H-M   'P 1'
#
loop_
_entity.id
_entity.type
_entity.pdbx_description
1 polymer ?
#
loop_
_entity_poly.entity_id
_entity_poly.type
_entity_poly.pdbx_seq_one_letter_code
_entity_poly.pdbx_strand_id
1 'polypeptide(L)'
;MKHNPRYTLKHLSIRVPWHDNAWNGSICNNPKANSACLVLKNCALNRNDEQEQSLAGTLLRDLTEDQYPVCIGERATFMAPFAIHKTLSHPYIESSPTTHGHLKPT
;
A
#
# COMPACT_ATOMS: atom_id res chain seq x y z
N MET A 1 -14.11 -10.08 -23.41
CA MET A 1 -12.93 -10.90 -23.77
C MET A 1 -13.41 -12.19 -24.40
N LYS A 2 -12.85 -12.65 -25.54
CA LYS A 2 -13.22 -13.92 -26.17
C LYS A 2 -12.37 -15.06 -25.59
N HIS A 3 -13.01 -16.17 -25.21
CA HIS A 3 -12.32 -17.36 -24.71
C HIS A 3 -11.40 -17.94 -25.79
N ASN A 4 -10.12 -18.15 -25.46
CA ASN A 4 -9.18 -18.83 -26.34
C ASN A 4 -9.13 -20.32 -25.96
N PRO A 5 -9.61 -21.24 -26.81
CA PRO A 5 -9.69 -22.67 -26.49
C PRO A 5 -8.33 -23.36 -26.31
N ARG A 6 -7.24 -22.69 -26.68
CA ARG A 6 -5.87 -23.17 -26.41
C ARG A 6 -5.51 -23.12 -24.92
N TYR A 7 -6.15 -22.26 -24.14
CA TYR A 7 -5.91 -22.12 -22.71
C TYR A 7 -7.11 -22.64 -21.92
N THR A 8 -6.87 -23.59 -21.03
CA THR A 8 -7.92 -24.09 -20.11
C THR A 8 -8.44 -22.94 -19.25
N LEU A 9 -9.77 -22.88 -19.06
CA LEU A 9 -10.39 -21.99 -18.10
C LEU A 9 -9.82 -22.27 -16.70
N LYS A 10 -9.25 -21.24 -16.06
CA LYS A 10 -8.74 -21.33 -14.68
C LYS A 10 -9.53 -20.39 -13.79
N HIS A 11 -9.92 -20.88 -12.62
CA HIS A 11 -10.46 -20.04 -11.56
C HIS A 11 -9.31 -19.34 -10.84
N LEU A 12 -9.39 -18.02 -10.70
CA LEU A 12 -8.46 -17.24 -9.90
C LEU A 12 -9.14 -16.82 -8.60
N SER A 13 -8.56 -17.23 -7.48
CA SER A 13 -8.93 -16.73 -6.15
C SER A 13 -7.76 -15.94 -5.60
N ILE A 14 -8.01 -14.71 -5.17
CA ILE A 14 -7.00 -13.83 -4.57
C ILE A 14 -7.52 -13.42 -3.19
N ARG A 15 -6.62 -13.41 -2.21
CA ARG A 15 -6.90 -12.85 -0.89
C ARG A 15 -6.10 -11.57 -0.75
N VAL A 16 -6.79 -10.50 -0.38
CA VAL A 16 -6.19 -9.21 -0.08
C VAL A 16 -6.51 -8.82 1.37
N PRO A 17 -5.62 -8.11 2.06
CA PRO A 17 -5.91 -7.55 3.37
C PRO A 17 -7.18 -6.70 3.34
N TRP A 18 -7.97 -6.76 4.40
CA TRP A 18 -9.23 -6.03 4.50
C TRP A 18 -9.02 -4.51 4.37
N HIS A 19 -9.94 -3.87 3.64
CA HIS A 19 -10.03 -2.42 3.51
C HIS A 19 -11.51 -2.03 3.51
N ASP A 20 -11.90 -1.10 4.37
CA ASP A 20 -13.31 -0.71 4.54
C ASP A 20 -13.83 0.26 3.46
N ASN A 21 -12.93 0.77 2.60
CA ASN A 21 -13.26 1.62 1.45
C ASN A 21 -12.81 1.02 0.09
N ALA A 22 -12.94 -0.29 -0.07
CA ALA A 22 -12.77 -0.99 -1.36
C ALA A 22 -11.43 -0.77 -2.10
N TRP A 23 -10.32 -0.59 -1.37
CA TRP A 23 -8.97 -0.41 -1.92
C TRP A 23 -8.87 0.71 -2.99
N ASN A 24 -9.81 1.67 -2.96
CA ASN A 24 -10.03 2.67 -4.02
C ASN A 24 -9.00 3.80 -4.04
N GLY A 25 -7.93 3.69 -3.25
CA GLY A 25 -6.94 4.73 -3.10
C GLY A 25 -7.24 5.74 -1.99
N SER A 26 -8.18 5.49 -1.08
CA SER A 26 -8.30 6.26 0.16
C SER A 26 -7.62 5.56 1.35
N ILE A 27 -7.39 6.32 2.42
CA ILE A 27 -7.22 5.74 3.76
C ILE A 27 -8.56 5.09 4.16
N CYS A 28 -8.50 4.04 4.98
CA CYS A 28 -9.70 3.44 5.56
C CYS A 28 -10.59 4.51 6.26
N ASN A 29 -11.89 4.27 6.35
CA ASN A 29 -12.81 5.14 7.08
C ASN A 29 -12.65 5.00 8.59
N ASN A 30 -12.22 3.83 9.07
CA ASN A 30 -11.88 3.58 10.47
C ASN A 30 -10.58 2.75 10.59
N PRO A 31 -9.40 3.34 10.32
CA PRO A 31 -8.13 2.64 10.34
C PRO A 31 -7.78 2.07 11.72
N LYS A 32 -8.14 2.77 12.82
CA LYS A 32 -7.89 2.28 14.19
C LYS A 32 -8.62 0.97 14.47
N ALA A 33 -9.86 0.83 14.01
CA ALA A 33 -10.64 -0.39 14.18
C ALA A 33 -10.22 -1.52 13.21
N ASN A 34 -9.41 -1.24 12.19
CA ASN A 34 -8.96 -2.24 11.23
C ASN A 34 -7.80 -3.07 11.80
N SER A 35 -8.12 -4.06 12.62
CA SER A 35 -7.14 -5.01 13.17
C SER A 35 -6.59 -5.97 12.11
N ALA A 36 -7.30 -6.18 11.01
CA ALA A 36 -6.86 -7.05 9.93
C ALA A 36 -5.57 -6.54 9.26
N CYS A 37 -5.34 -5.22 9.23
CA CYS A 37 -4.07 -4.65 8.76
C CYS A 37 -2.86 -5.11 9.59
N LEU A 38 -3.05 -5.45 10.87
CA LEU A 38 -1.95 -5.86 11.76
C LEU A 38 -1.38 -7.25 11.41
N VAL A 39 -1.99 -7.99 10.49
CA VAL A 39 -1.38 -9.21 9.94
C VAL A 39 -0.14 -8.90 9.09
N LEU A 40 -0.06 -7.68 8.53
CA LEU A 40 1.06 -7.22 7.74
C LEU A 40 2.11 -6.65 8.68
N LYS A 41 3.32 -7.21 8.66
CA LYS A 41 4.41 -6.83 9.58
C LYS A 41 4.68 -5.33 9.58
N ASN A 42 4.73 -4.69 8.41
CA ASN A 42 5.00 -3.26 8.30
C ASN A 42 3.88 -2.43 8.95
N CYS A 43 2.61 -2.78 8.68
CA CYS A 43 1.47 -2.13 9.32
C CYS A 43 1.45 -2.34 10.83
N ALA A 44 1.75 -3.55 11.30
CA ALA A 44 1.79 -3.85 12.72
C ALA A 44 2.83 -3.03 13.49
N LEU A 45 3.96 -2.72 12.85
CA LEU A 45 5.08 -2.03 13.50
C LEU A 45 5.04 -0.52 13.32
N ASN A 46 4.60 -0.04 12.15
CA ASN A 46 4.84 1.34 11.72
C ASN A 46 3.54 2.14 11.45
N ARG A 47 2.35 1.57 11.71
CA ARG A 47 1.09 2.31 11.55
C ARG A 47 1.00 3.43 12.56
N ASN A 48 0.67 4.64 12.08
CA ASN A 48 0.39 5.79 12.93
C ASN A 48 -1.14 5.93 13.05
N ASP A 49 -1.69 5.35 14.11
CA ASP A 49 -3.13 5.29 14.35
C ASP A 49 -3.77 6.69 14.42
N GLU A 50 -3.09 7.66 15.03
CA GLU A 50 -3.58 9.03 15.18
C GLU A 50 -3.64 9.76 13.84
N GLN A 51 -2.58 9.68 13.04
CA GLN A 51 -2.50 10.32 11.73
C GLN A 51 -3.44 9.67 10.72
N GLU A 52 -3.45 8.34 10.64
CA GLU A 52 -4.33 7.66 9.69
C GLU A 52 -5.80 7.92 10.05
N GLN A 53 -6.15 8.00 11.34
CA GLN A 53 -7.52 8.31 11.76
C GLN A 53 -7.93 9.76 11.47
N SER A 54 -7.02 10.73 11.60
CA SER A 54 -7.34 12.13 11.29
C SER A 54 -7.53 12.38 9.79
N LEU A 55 -6.94 11.51 8.95
CA LEU A 55 -7.05 11.55 7.49
C LEU A 55 -8.00 10.49 6.92
N ALA A 56 -8.79 9.84 7.77
CA ALA A 56 -9.68 8.74 7.38
C ALA A 56 -10.59 9.12 6.19
N GLY A 57 -10.74 8.19 5.25
CA GLY A 57 -11.54 8.38 4.03
C GLY A 57 -10.93 9.32 2.96
N THR A 58 -9.81 9.99 3.26
CA THR A 58 -9.14 10.90 2.30
C THR A 58 -8.43 10.11 1.22
N LEU A 59 -8.51 10.57 -0.03
CA LEU A 59 -7.81 9.97 -1.16
C LEU A 59 -6.32 10.28 -1.10
N LEU A 60 -5.47 9.29 -1.40
CA LEU A 60 -4.02 9.44 -1.41
C LEU A 60 -3.54 10.51 -2.40
N ARG A 61 -4.27 10.77 -3.49
CA ARG A 61 -3.92 11.83 -4.46
C ARG A 61 -3.98 13.25 -3.86
N ASP A 62 -4.73 13.40 -2.76
CA ASP A 62 -4.94 14.68 -2.07
C ASP A 62 -4.02 14.82 -0.83
N LEU A 63 -3.13 13.85 -0.63
CA LEU A 63 -2.18 13.79 0.49
C LEU A 63 -0.75 13.98 0.00
N THR A 64 0.11 14.48 0.88
CA THR A 64 1.57 14.47 0.67
C THR A 64 2.17 13.13 1.10
N GLU A 65 3.37 12.78 0.60
CA GLU A 65 3.95 11.45 0.86
C GLU A 65 4.18 11.14 2.36
N ASP A 66 4.45 12.17 3.18
CA ASP A 66 4.58 12.07 4.63
C ASP A 66 3.26 11.75 5.35
N GLN A 67 2.13 12.04 4.69
CA GLN A 67 0.79 11.77 5.18
C GLN A 67 0.28 10.37 4.80
N TYR A 68 0.96 9.66 3.91
CA TYR A 68 0.50 8.37 3.43
C TYR A 68 0.38 7.34 4.56
N PRO A 69 -0.66 6.49 4.53
CA PRO A 69 -0.78 5.40 5.47
C PRO A 69 0.33 4.38 5.18
N VAL A 70 0.79 3.67 6.21
CA VAL A 70 1.88 2.69 6.07
C VAL A 70 1.56 1.60 5.03
N CYS A 71 0.27 1.29 4.87
CA CYS A 71 -0.25 0.25 3.97
C CYS A 71 -0.06 0.57 2.48
N ILE A 72 0.35 1.79 2.11
CA ILE A 72 0.76 2.11 0.73
C ILE A 72 1.93 1.22 0.25
N GLY A 73 2.84 0.86 1.17
CA GLY A 73 3.94 -0.08 0.88
C GLY A 73 3.48 -1.51 0.64
N GLU A 74 2.28 -1.85 1.08
CA GLU A 74 1.66 -3.18 1.01
C GLU A 74 0.67 -3.31 -0.16
N ARG A 75 0.65 -2.33 -1.07
CA ARG A 75 -0.28 -2.26 -2.22
C ARG A 75 -1.76 -2.26 -1.83
N ALA A 76 -2.11 -1.67 -0.68
CA ALA A 76 -3.48 -1.58 -0.19
C ALA A 76 -4.44 -0.75 -1.07
N THR A 77 -3.91 -0.09 -2.11
CA THR A 77 -4.64 0.82 -2.99
C THR A 77 -4.68 0.36 -4.45
N PHE A 78 -4.54 -0.95 -4.69
CA PHE A 78 -4.45 -1.52 -6.04
C PHE A 78 -5.70 -1.30 -6.93
N MET A 79 -6.84 -0.93 -6.34
CA MET A 79 -8.06 -0.59 -7.07
C MET A 79 -8.24 0.93 -7.27
N ALA A 80 -7.23 1.73 -6.94
CA ALA A 80 -7.28 3.17 -7.15
C ALA A 80 -7.47 3.50 -8.64
N PRO A 81 -8.42 4.37 -9.00
CA PRO A 81 -8.63 4.79 -10.39
C PRO A 81 -7.63 5.88 -10.83
N PHE A 82 -6.49 5.98 -10.14
CA PHE A 82 -5.46 6.99 -10.35
C PHE A 82 -4.07 6.43 -10.07
N ALA A 83 -3.04 7.06 -10.64
CA ALA A 83 -1.66 6.67 -10.40
C ALA A 83 -1.24 7.04 -8.97
N ILE A 84 -0.51 6.13 -8.33
CA ILE A 84 0.06 6.34 -7.00
C ILE A 84 1.57 6.31 -7.14
N HIS A 85 2.21 7.35 -6.63
CA HIS A 85 3.66 7.49 -6.57
C HIS A 85 4.10 7.47 -5.12
N LYS A 86 5.18 6.75 -4.84
CA LYS A 86 5.81 6.68 -3.53
C LYS A 86 7.31 6.61 -3.75
N THR A 87 8.04 7.49 -3.11
CA THR A 87 9.49 7.48 -3.11
C THR A 87 10.01 6.37 -2.19
N LEU A 88 10.87 5.50 -2.70
CA LEU A 88 11.54 4.43 -1.97
C LEU A 88 13.02 4.76 -1.83
N SER A 89 13.52 4.68 -0.60
CA SER A 89 14.95 4.71 -0.30
C SER A 89 15.46 3.30 -0.08
N HIS A 90 16.56 2.94 -0.75
CA HIS A 90 17.11 1.59 -0.65
C HIS A 90 17.82 1.42 0.71
N PRO A 91 17.48 0.41 1.54
CA PRO A 91 18.04 0.28 2.89
C PRO A 91 19.56 0.11 2.90
N TYR A 92 20.14 -0.40 1.82
CA TYR A 92 21.58 -0.61 1.68
C TYR A 92 22.41 0.66 1.49
N ILE A 93 21.77 1.81 1.24
CA ILE A 93 22.49 3.09 1.22
C ILE A 93 23.18 3.31 2.57
N GLU A 94 22.49 3.01 3.67
CA GLU A 94 23.03 3.15 5.03
C GLU A 94 23.79 1.91 5.47
N SER A 95 23.28 0.69 5.20
CA SER A 95 23.90 -0.54 5.69
C SER A 95 25.14 -0.99 4.89
N SER A 96 25.33 -0.50 3.66
CA SER A 96 26.42 -0.89 2.77
C SER A 96 26.85 0.28 1.86
N PRO A 97 27.33 1.40 2.44
CA PRO A 97 27.54 2.65 1.72
C PRO A 97 28.61 2.54 0.62
N THR A 98 29.61 1.66 0.79
CA THR A 98 30.68 1.46 -0.20
C THR A 98 30.17 0.86 -1.50
N THR A 99 29.19 -0.04 -1.44
CA THR A 99 28.66 -0.75 -2.61
C THR A 99 27.36 -0.15 -3.12
N HIS A 100 26.51 0.38 -2.22
CA HIS A 100 25.14 0.82 -2.54
C HIS A 100 24.85 2.27 -2.16
N GLY A 101 25.82 3.03 -1.63
CA GLY A 101 25.61 4.43 -1.24
C GLY A 101 25.29 5.39 -2.39
N HIS A 102 25.52 4.97 -3.63
CA HIS A 102 25.21 5.74 -4.84
C HIS A 102 23.75 5.56 -5.32
N LEU A 103 22.99 4.63 -4.72
CA LEU A 103 21.59 4.44 -5.06
C LEU A 103 20.80 5.68 -4.67
N LYS A 104 20.05 6.23 -5.64
CA LYS A 104 19.17 7.37 -5.42
C LYS A 104 17.77 6.88 -5.03
N PRO A 105 16.98 7.69 -4.31
CA PRO A 105 15.57 7.41 -4.11
C PRO A 105 14.84 7.25 -5.45
N THR A 106 13.91 6.30 -5.52
CA THR A 106 13.14 5.95 -6.73
C THR A 106 11.66 5.88 -6.48
#